data_AF-X1KIX3-F1
#
_entry.id   AF-X1KIX3-F1
#
_cell.length_a   1.000
_cell.length_b   1.000
_cell.length_c   1.000
_cell.angle_alpha   90.00
_cell.angle_beta   90.00
_cell.angle_gamma   90.00
#
_symmetry.space_group_name_H-M   'P 1'
#
loop_
_entity.id
_entity.type
_entity.pdbx_description
1 polymer ?
#
loop_
_entity_poly.entity_id
_entity_poly.type
_entity_poly.pdbx_seq_one_letter_code
_entity_poly.pdbx_strand_id
1 'polypeptide(L)'
;MVYNSGRSVPEDIRGVAIQRDGMKICSIEPMYLGREIAEGVYGYITFDSDTEEALLEDEGIEHYFYDFRRSLPGTVKRFVVDEMTRFAREKLGYGTDARQLRRQQQRNAERRALVAINKFAKEIGI
;
A
#
# COMPACT_ATOMS: atom_id res chain seq x y z
N MET A 1 -1.88 -8.78 -10.27
CA MET A 1 -2.56 -8.86 -8.95
C MET A 1 -3.80 -9.74 -9.07
N VAL A 2 -4.10 -10.49 -8.03
CA VAL A 2 -5.15 -11.50 -7.96
C VAL A 2 -5.91 -11.37 -6.64
N TYR A 3 -7.17 -11.81 -6.61
CA TYR A 3 -7.99 -11.88 -5.41
C TYR A 3 -8.44 -13.32 -5.17
N ASN A 4 -8.25 -13.80 -3.94
CA ASN A 4 -8.78 -15.08 -3.48
C ASN A 4 -10.08 -14.85 -2.69
N SER A 5 -11.20 -15.23 -3.27
CA SER A 5 -12.52 -15.11 -2.65
C SER A 5 -12.86 -16.23 -1.66
N GLY A 6 -12.07 -17.32 -1.64
CA GLY A 6 -12.40 -18.53 -0.88
C GLY A 6 -11.69 -18.65 0.47
N ARG A 7 -10.52 -18.03 0.62
CA ARG A 7 -9.69 -18.07 1.84
C ARG A 7 -8.83 -16.82 1.96
N SER A 8 -8.52 -16.43 3.19
CA SER A 8 -7.48 -15.44 3.44
C SER A 8 -6.15 -15.93 2.87
N VAL A 9 -5.44 -14.99 2.25
CA VAL A 9 -4.09 -15.18 1.77
C VAL A 9 -3.14 -15.21 2.98
N PRO A 10 -2.17 -16.15 3.01
CA PRO A 10 -1.09 -16.17 3.99
C PRO A 10 -0.42 -14.79 4.14
N GLU A 11 -0.06 -14.42 5.38
CA GLU A 11 0.44 -13.07 5.68
C GLU A 11 1.73 -12.71 4.93
N ASP A 12 2.55 -13.71 4.63
CA ASP A 12 3.81 -13.58 3.90
C ASP A 12 3.66 -13.24 2.42
N ILE A 13 2.49 -13.46 1.82
CA ILE A 13 2.21 -13.12 0.42
C ILE A 13 1.03 -12.16 0.23
N ARG A 14 0.48 -11.63 1.33
CA ARG A 14 -0.62 -10.67 1.29
C ARG A 14 -0.18 -9.32 0.70
N GLY A 15 -1.08 -8.68 -0.03
CA GLY A 15 -0.84 -7.38 -0.66
C GLY A 15 0.02 -7.47 -1.92
N VAL A 16 0.63 -6.36 -2.31
CA VAL A 16 1.46 -6.31 -3.52
C VAL A 16 2.93 -6.27 -3.11
N ALA A 17 3.66 -7.32 -3.43
CA ALA A 17 5.09 -7.40 -3.24
C ALA A 17 5.84 -6.54 -4.26
N ILE A 18 6.86 -5.80 -3.80
CA ILE A 18 7.87 -5.24 -4.69
C ILE A 18 8.97 -6.28 -4.83
N GLN A 19 9.26 -6.69 -6.07
CA GLN A 19 10.27 -7.67 -6.40
C GLN A 19 11.36 -7.06 -7.28
N ARG A 20 12.61 -7.46 -7.02
CA ARG A 20 13.80 -7.18 -7.84
C ARG A 20 14.58 -8.49 -8.00
N ASP A 21 14.94 -8.86 -9.22
CA ASP A 21 15.70 -10.09 -9.53
C ASP A 21 15.13 -11.37 -8.86
N GLY A 22 13.80 -11.45 -8.72
CA GLY A 22 13.12 -12.56 -8.05
C GLY A 22 13.18 -12.52 -6.51
N MET A 23 13.88 -11.56 -5.92
CA MET A 23 13.86 -11.29 -4.48
C MET A 23 12.69 -10.39 -4.12
N LYS A 24 11.96 -10.77 -3.06
CA LYS A 24 10.95 -9.93 -2.45
C LYS A 24 11.65 -8.91 -1.53
N ILE A 25 11.49 -7.62 -1.83
CA ILE A 25 12.00 -6.54 -0.98
C ILE A 25 11.00 -6.29 0.15
N CYS A 26 9.78 -5.86 -0.19
CA CYS A 26 8.73 -5.60 0.79
C CYS A 26 7.33 -5.81 0.20
N SER A 27 6.29 -5.67 1.02
CA SER A 27 4.89 -5.72 0.57
C SER A 27 4.12 -4.47 0.95
N ILE A 28 3.31 -4.00 0.02
CA ILE A 28 2.39 -2.89 0.22
C ILE A 28 1.01 -3.48 0.43
N GLU A 29 0.50 -3.33 1.65
CA GLU A 29 -0.85 -3.75 1.98
C GLU A 29 -1.90 -2.66 1.67
N PRO A 30 -3.09 -3.06 1.24
CA PRO A 30 -4.20 -2.13 1.00
C PRO A 30 -4.79 -1.62 2.32
N MET A 31 -4.29 -0.48 2.81
CA MET A 31 -4.76 0.14 4.07
C MET A 31 -6.23 0.59 4.08
N TYR A 32 -6.84 0.78 2.91
CA TYR A 32 -8.16 1.42 2.76
C TYR A 32 -9.23 0.51 2.16
N LEU A 33 -8.93 -0.77 1.99
CA LEU A 33 -9.92 -1.76 1.54
C LEU A 33 -10.58 -2.42 2.74
N GLY A 34 -11.80 -2.92 2.56
CA GLY A 34 -12.46 -3.75 3.56
C GLY A 34 -11.60 -4.96 3.92
N ARG A 35 -11.63 -5.39 5.18
CA ARG A 35 -10.76 -6.47 5.72
C ARG A 35 -10.77 -7.72 4.84
N GLU A 36 -11.93 -8.12 4.35
CA GLU A 36 -12.12 -9.27 3.45
C GLU A 36 -11.32 -9.15 2.14
N ILE A 37 -11.29 -7.95 1.55
CA ILE A 37 -10.51 -7.71 0.33
C ILE A 37 -9.03 -7.59 0.67
N ALA A 38 -8.69 -6.90 1.75
CA ALA A 38 -7.31 -6.73 2.17
C ALA A 38 -6.62 -8.07 2.49
N GLU A 39 -7.35 -9.01 3.07
CA GLU A 39 -6.85 -10.35 3.39
C GLU A 39 -6.86 -11.30 2.18
N GLY A 40 -7.59 -10.99 1.11
CA GLY A 40 -7.69 -11.84 -0.09
C GLY A 40 -6.86 -11.38 -1.29
N VAL A 41 -6.33 -10.15 -1.28
CA VAL A 41 -5.55 -9.59 -2.39
C VAL A 41 -4.08 -9.96 -2.27
N TYR A 42 -3.49 -10.40 -3.39
CA TYR A 42 -2.07 -10.64 -3.52
C TYR A 42 -1.52 -10.38 -4.92
N GLY A 43 -0.23 -10.11 -5.01
CA GLY A 43 0.46 -9.96 -6.28
C GLY A 43 1.87 -9.42 -6.09
N TYR A 44 2.50 -9.09 -7.21
CA TYR A 44 3.80 -8.44 -7.21
C TYR A 44 3.89 -7.40 -8.32
N ILE A 45 4.88 -6.51 -8.19
CA ILE A 45 5.35 -5.62 -9.23
C ILE A 45 6.87 -5.74 -9.34
N THR A 46 7.37 -5.47 -10.54
CA THR A 46 8.79 -5.32 -10.86
C THR A 46 8.97 -3.97 -11.54
N PHE A 47 10.17 -3.43 -11.48
CA PHE A 47 10.49 -2.16 -12.13
C PHE A 47 11.46 -2.40 -13.31
N ASP A 48 11.52 -1.43 -14.21
CA ASP A 48 12.63 -1.34 -15.16
C ASP A 48 13.93 -0.98 -14.44
N SER A 49 15.07 -1.27 -15.08
CA SER A 49 16.39 -1.11 -14.48
C SER A 49 16.68 0.32 -13.99
N ASP A 50 16.26 1.34 -14.74
CA ASP A 50 16.49 2.74 -14.36
C ASP A 50 15.73 3.10 -13.06
N THR A 51 14.48 2.62 -12.96
CA THR A 51 13.65 2.83 -11.77
C THR A 51 14.14 2.01 -10.57
N GLU A 52 14.66 0.80 -10.79
CA GLU A 52 15.29 -0.01 -9.73
C GLU A 52 16.55 0.65 -9.18
N GLU A 53 17.39 1.22 -10.05
CA GLU A 53 18.60 1.96 -9.65
C GLU A 53 18.24 3.21 -8.85
N ALA A 54 17.22 3.97 -9.26
CA ALA A 54 16.75 5.12 -8.49
C ALA A 54 16.15 4.72 -7.12
N LEU A 55 15.51 3.54 -7.03
CA LEU A 55 14.98 3.04 -5.76
C LEU A 55 16.06 2.49 -4.83
N LEU A 56 17.18 2.00 -5.37
CA LEU A 56 18.33 1.52 -4.58
C LEU A 56 18.90 2.59 -3.65
N GLU A 57 18.93 3.86 -4.09
CA GLU A 57 19.40 4.98 -3.27
C GLU A 57 18.57 5.19 -1.99
N ASP A 58 17.32 4.75 -2.01
CA ASP A 58 16.34 4.91 -0.95
C ASP A 58 16.01 3.59 -0.21
N GLU A 59 16.72 2.51 -0.56
CA GLU A 59 16.59 1.20 0.06
C GLU A 59 17.35 1.15 1.40
N GLY A 60 16.76 0.54 2.43
CA GLY A 60 17.47 0.29 3.68
C GLY A 60 18.67 -0.63 3.47
N ILE A 61 19.68 -0.54 4.35
CA ILE A 61 20.93 -1.34 4.28
C ILE A 61 20.65 -2.85 4.17
N GLU A 62 19.53 -3.31 4.72
CA GLU A 62 19.16 -4.73 4.72
C GLU A 62 18.36 -5.16 3.46
N HIS A 63 18.04 -4.25 2.54
CA HIS A 63 17.28 -4.54 1.31
C HIS A 63 15.89 -5.19 1.53
N TYR A 64 15.29 -4.99 2.72
CA TYR A 64 13.96 -5.52 3.09
C TYR A 64 12.89 -4.44 3.22
N PHE A 65 13.23 -3.17 3.01
CA PHE A 65 12.27 -2.09 3.05
C PHE A 65 12.78 -0.87 2.29
N TYR A 66 11.83 -0.09 1.78
CA TYR A 66 12.06 1.26 1.29
C TYR A 66 11.61 2.28 2.33
N ASP A 67 12.32 3.41 2.43
CA ASP A 67 11.80 4.56 3.15
C ASP A 67 10.71 5.26 2.33
N PHE A 68 9.46 4.85 2.54
CA PHE A 68 8.28 5.44 1.90
C PHE A 68 8.01 6.92 2.27
N ARG A 69 8.83 7.54 3.13
CA ARG A 69 8.79 8.99 3.37
C ARG A 69 9.49 9.78 2.27
N ARG A 70 10.35 9.12 1.49
CA ARG A 70 11.04 9.71 0.35
C ARG A 70 10.15 9.80 -0.88
N SER A 71 10.49 10.69 -1.80
CA SER A 71 9.62 11.07 -2.92
C SER A 71 9.32 9.89 -3.85
N LEU A 72 10.33 9.14 -4.27
CA LEU A 72 10.18 8.06 -5.24
C LEU A 72 9.50 6.82 -4.61
N PRO A 73 10.00 6.20 -3.52
CA PRO A 73 9.28 5.13 -2.84
C PRO A 73 7.86 5.52 -2.42
N GLY A 74 7.67 6.75 -1.92
CA GLY A 74 6.36 7.26 -1.55
C GLY A 74 5.39 7.35 -2.73
N THR A 75 5.88 7.72 -3.91
CA THR A 75 5.11 7.75 -5.17
C THR A 75 4.74 6.35 -5.61
N VAL A 76 5.71 5.42 -5.61
CA VAL A 76 5.48 3.99 -5.87
C VAL A 76 4.39 3.43 -4.96
N LYS A 77 4.51 3.67 -3.66
CA LYS A 77 3.50 3.21 -2.69
C LYS A 77 2.11 3.75 -3.00
N ARG A 78 2.01 5.03 -3.34
CA ARG A 78 0.73 5.65 -3.71
C ARG A 78 0.15 5.00 -4.96
N PHE A 79 0.96 4.84 -6.01
CA PHE A 79 0.56 4.18 -7.24
C PHE A 79 0.02 2.78 -6.98
N VAL A 80 0.76 1.95 -6.23
CA VAL A 80 0.33 0.58 -5.90
C VAL A 80 -0.98 0.56 -5.11
N VAL A 81 -1.16 1.48 -4.16
CA VAL A 81 -2.43 1.61 -3.40
C VAL A 81 -3.59 2.03 -4.29
N ASP A 82 -3.36 2.95 -5.22
CA ASP A 82 -4.38 3.40 -6.17
C ASP A 82 -4.77 2.27 -7.13
N GLU A 83 -3.79 1.48 -7.61
CA GLU A 83 -4.01 0.28 -8.41
C GLU A 83 -4.80 -0.81 -7.67
N MET A 84 -4.45 -1.07 -6.40
CA MET A 84 -5.22 -1.97 -5.53
C MET A 84 -6.67 -1.49 -5.38
N THR A 85 -6.86 -0.18 -5.20
CA THR A 85 -8.19 0.42 -5.06
C THR A 85 -8.99 0.32 -6.36
N ARG A 86 -8.36 0.59 -7.51
CA ARG A 86 -8.97 0.48 -8.83
C ARG A 86 -9.40 -0.95 -9.12
N PHE A 87 -8.52 -1.92 -8.88
CA PHE A 87 -8.82 -3.33 -9.03
C PHE A 87 -9.99 -3.77 -8.15
N ALA A 88 -10.02 -3.36 -6.88
CA ALA A 88 -11.13 -3.68 -5.99
C ALA A 88 -12.45 -3.10 -6.52
N ARG A 89 -12.46 -1.86 -7.02
CA ARG A 89 -13.66 -1.23 -7.59
C ARG A 89 -14.14 -1.91 -8.86
N GLU A 90 -13.24 -2.09 -9.82
CA GLU A 90 -13.59 -2.55 -11.17
C GLU A 90 -13.81 -4.06 -11.27
N LYS A 91 -13.06 -4.85 -10.50
CA LYS A 91 -13.08 -6.32 -10.60
C LYS A 91 -13.85 -6.98 -9.47
N LEU A 92 -13.88 -6.37 -8.28
CA LEU A 92 -14.54 -6.94 -7.10
C LEU A 92 -15.84 -6.22 -6.73
N GLY A 93 -16.21 -5.16 -7.45
CA GLY A 93 -17.39 -4.36 -7.12
C GLY A 93 -17.29 -3.68 -5.74
N TYR A 94 -16.08 -3.36 -5.30
CA TYR A 94 -15.87 -2.68 -4.02
C TYR A 94 -16.24 -1.21 -4.11
N GLY A 95 -17.08 -0.72 -3.20
CA GLY A 95 -17.42 0.71 -3.12
C GLY A 95 -18.47 1.20 -4.13
N THR A 96 -19.25 0.30 -4.73
CA THR A 96 -20.44 0.62 -5.55
C THR A 96 -21.53 1.35 -4.76
N ASP A 97 -21.43 1.35 -3.42
CA ASP A 97 -22.31 2.08 -2.53
C ASP A 97 -21.68 3.45 -2.16
N ALA A 98 -22.10 4.52 -2.87
CA ALA A 98 -21.51 5.86 -2.80
C ALA A 98 -21.45 6.46 -1.37
N ARG A 99 -22.32 5.99 -0.46
CA ARG A 99 -22.34 6.39 0.95
C ARG A 99 -21.17 5.83 1.75
N GLN A 100 -20.76 4.58 1.49
CA GLN A 100 -19.60 3.98 2.14
C GLN A 100 -18.30 4.64 1.68
N LEU A 101 -18.20 4.97 0.39
CA LEU A 101 -17.03 5.64 -0.17
C LEU A 101 -16.76 7.01 0.48
N ARG A 102 -17.82 7.82 0.69
CA ARG A 102 -17.69 9.12 1.38
C ARG A 102 -17.27 8.97 2.84
N ARG A 103 -17.89 8.05 3.58
CA ARG A 103 -17.51 7.78 4.99
C ARG A 103 -16.07 7.31 5.09
N GLN A 104 -15.59 6.54 4.12
CA GLN A 104 -14.23 6.03 4.12
C GLN A 104 -13.21 7.10 3.72
N GLN A 105 -13.51 7.95 2.74
CA GLN A 105 -12.69 9.14 2.45
C GLN A 105 -12.59 10.07 3.67
N GLN A 106 -13.70 10.26 4.39
CA GLN A 106 -13.75 11.05 5.62
C GLN A 106 -12.87 10.45 6.72
N ARG A 107 -13.00 9.14 6.99
CA ARG A 107 -12.11 8.42 7.93
C ARG A 107 -10.63 8.46 7.53
N ASN A 108 -10.34 8.47 6.23
CA ASN A 108 -8.97 8.57 5.73
C ASN A 108 -8.38 9.97 5.93
N ALA A 109 -9.19 11.00 5.73
CA ALA A 109 -8.81 12.38 6.08
C ALA A 109 -8.58 12.52 7.59
N GLU A 110 -9.45 11.93 8.42
CA GLU A 110 -9.32 11.89 9.87
C GLU A 110 -8.04 11.17 10.32
N ARG A 111 -7.72 10.00 9.74
CA ARG A 111 -6.47 9.29 10.05
C ARG A 111 -5.24 10.11 9.68
N ARG A 112 -5.24 10.80 8.54
CA ARG A 112 -4.12 11.68 8.15
C ARG A 112 -4.00 12.87 9.10
N ALA A 113 -5.12 13.44 9.51
CA ALA A 113 -5.16 14.52 10.50
C ALA A 113 -4.59 14.04 11.83
N LEU A 114 -4.99 12.87 12.33
CA LEU A 114 -4.46 12.28 13.57
C LEU A 114 -2.96 12.01 13.49
N VAL A 115 -2.46 11.48 12.36
CA VAL A 115 -1.01 11.28 12.17
C VAL A 115 -0.25 12.61 12.14
N ALA A 116 -0.80 13.63 11.49
CA ALA A 116 -0.20 14.97 11.48
C ALA A 116 -0.20 15.59 12.88
N ILE A 117 -1.31 15.48 13.61
CA ILE A 117 -1.44 15.95 15.01
C ILE A 117 -0.43 15.24 15.91
N ASN A 118 -0.31 13.92 15.82
CA ASN A 118 0.68 13.16 16.60
C ASN A 118 2.12 13.55 16.23
N LYS A 119 2.37 13.86 14.96
CA LYS A 119 3.68 14.35 14.51
C LYS A 119 3.99 15.72 15.12
N PHE A 120 3.02 16.63 15.11
CA PHE A 120 3.14 17.92 15.78
C PHE A 120 3.35 17.75 17.29
N ALA A 121 2.50 16.99 17.98
CA ALA A 121 2.60 16.73 19.42
C ALA A 121 4.01 16.26 19.83
N LYS A 122 4.56 15.29 19.08
CA LYS A 122 5.92 14.79 19.27
C LYS A 122 7.01 15.86 19.08
N GLU A 123 6.78 16.83 18.19
CA GLU A 123 7.71 17.93 17.89
C GLU A 123 7.66 19.05 18.96
N ILE A 124 6.52 19.20 19.64
CA ILE A 124 6.33 20.11 20.79
C ILE A 124 6.53 19.43 22.17
N GLY A 125 6.89 18.14 22.19
CA GLY A 125 7.30 17.42 23.40
C GLY A 125 6.17 16.93 24.30
N ILE A 126 4.96 16.71 23.77
CA ILE A 126 3.82 16.09 24.45
C ILE A 126 3.40 14.81 23.73
#